data_AF-A0A2E2XFM3-F1
#
_entry.id   AF-A0A2E2XFM3-F1
#
_cell.length_a   1.000
_cell.length_b   1.000
_cell.length_c   1.000
_cell.angle_alpha   90.00
_cell.angle_beta   90.00
_cell.angle_gamma   90.00
#
_symmetry.space_group_name_H-M   'P 1'
#
loop_
_entity.id
_entity.type
_entity.pdbx_description
1 polymer ?
#
loop_
_entity_poly.entity_id
_entity_poly.type
_entity_poly.pdbx_seq_one_letter_code
_entity_poly.pdbx_strand_id
1 'polypeptide(L)'
;MTKEPLFSSPLVRTLTAVVGCLLVSVVMTAAMPAYLPFNQGDRIAGPTLLFPFVWLAQFFYTAMSRSIKRVWGVLVLLLISHGLLIVWALRGS
;
A
#
# COMPACT_ATOMS: atom_id res chain seq x y z
N MET A 1 20.50 16.36 29.63
CA MET A 1 19.99 16.36 28.24
C MET A 1 19.15 15.11 28.05
N THR A 2 17.82 15.21 28.14
CA THR A 2 16.90 14.11 27.86
C THR A 2 16.79 13.95 26.34
N LYS A 3 17.05 12.73 25.83
CA LYS A 3 16.89 12.44 24.39
C LYS A 3 15.39 12.34 24.10
N GLU A 4 14.82 13.41 23.52
CA GLU A 4 13.50 13.33 22.89
C GLU A 4 13.56 12.22 21.81
N PRO A 5 12.63 11.25 21.82
CA PRO A 5 12.64 10.19 20.83
C PRO A 5 12.30 10.76 19.45
N LEU A 6 13.12 10.45 18.43
CA LEU A 6 12.91 10.87 17.04
C LEU A 6 11.52 10.48 16.50
N PHE A 7 10.94 9.40 17.03
CA PHE A 7 9.60 8.93 16.70
C PHE A 7 8.79 8.67 17.97
N SER A 8 7.51 9.05 17.95
CA SER A 8 6.59 8.85 19.07
C SER A 8 6.32 7.37 19.39
N SER A 9 6.44 6.47 18.41
CA SER A 9 6.11 5.04 18.56
C SER A 9 6.86 4.16 17.56
N PRO A 10 8.13 3.81 17.82
CA PRO A 10 8.98 3.09 16.85
C PRO A 10 8.45 1.69 16.51
N LEU A 11 7.94 0.91 17.47
CA LEU A 11 7.39 -0.42 17.21
C LEU A 11 6.18 -0.38 16.28
N VAL A 12 5.18 0.47 16.58
CA VAL A 12 3.99 0.65 15.75
C VAL A 12 4.41 1.04 14.34
N ARG A 13 5.38 1.94 14.21
CA ARG A 13 5.88 2.40 12.92
C ARG A 13 6.55 1.28 12.12
N THR A 14 7.39 0.47 12.76
CA THR A 14 8.02 -0.70 12.12
C THR A 14 6.97 -1.72 11.71
N LEU A 15 5.98 -2.02 12.56
CA LEU A 15 4.89 -2.93 12.21
C LEU A 15 4.05 -2.39 11.04
N THR A 16 3.71 -1.11 11.04
CA THR A 16 2.99 -0.48 9.92
C THR A 16 3.84 -0.46 8.64
N ALA A 17 5.14 -0.22 8.74
CA ALA A 17 6.07 -0.22 7.60
C ALA A 17 6.19 -1.62 6.99
N VAL A 18 6.32 -2.65 7.81
CA VAL A 18 6.56 -4.03 7.34
C VAL A 18 5.24 -4.69 6.95
N VAL A 19 4.29 -4.80 7.89
CA VAL A 19 3.04 -5.55 7.69
C VAL A 19 2.00 -4.70 6.99
N GLY A 20 1.78 -3.47 7.47
CA GLY A 20 0.75 -2.58 6.92
C GLY A 20 0.98 -2.25 5.45
N CYS A 21 2.22 -1.89 5.09
CA CYS A 21 2.56 -1.60 3.69
C CYS A 21 2.44 -2.85 2.82
N LEU A 22 2.88 -4.02 3.30
CA LEU A 22 2.77 -5.27 2.56
C LEU A 22 1.31 -5.58 2.19
N LEU A 23 0.41 -5.52 3.16
CA LEU A 23 -1.03 -5.79 2.93
C LEU A 23 -1.64 -4.82 1.93
N VAL A 24 -1.39 -3.51 2.09
CA VAL A 24 -1.94 -2.51 1.17
C VAL A 24 -1.34 -2.67 -0.23
N SER A 25 -0.06 -3.01 -0.35
CA SER A 25 0.60 -3.24 -1.65
C SER A 25 -0.01 -4.44 -2.39
N VAL A 26 -0.33 -5.52 -1.67
CA VAL A 26 -1.01 -6.69 -2.23
C VAL A 26 -2.38 -6.28 -2.78
N VAL A 27 -3.18 -5.53 -2.00
CA VAL A 27 -4.50 -5.08 -2.44
C VAL A 27 -4.42 -4.13 -3.64
N MET A 28 -3.47 -3.19 -3.63
CA MET A 28 -3.24 -2.30 -4.76
C MET A 28 -2.89 -3.08 -6.03
N THR A 29 -1.98 -4.04 -5.91
CA THR A 29 -1.54 -4.91 -7.01
C THR A 29 -2.69 -5.75 -7.56
N ALA A 30 -3.50 -6.35 -6.69
CA ALA A 30 -4.66 -7.13 -7.11
C ALA A 30 -5.72 -6.28 -7.84
N ALA A 31 -5.83 -4.99 -7.52
CA ALA A 31 -6.76 -4.08 -8.17
C ALA A 31 -6.27 -3.55 -9.54
N MET A 32 -4.96 -3.59 -9.81
CA MET A 32 -4.37 -3.01 -11.03
C MET A 32 -5.00 -3.46 -12.35
N PRO A 33 -5.35 -4.76 -12.54
CA PRO A 33 -6.03 -5.21 -13.75
C PRO A 33 -7.39 -4.55 -14.02
N ALA A 34 -8.01 -3.95 -12.99
CA ALA A 34 -9.31 -3.28 -13.12
C ALA A 34 -9.22 -1.90 -13.79
N TYR A 35 -8.06 -1.25 -13.77
CA TYR A 35 -7.91 0.14 -14.23
C TYR A 35 -6.68 0.38 -15.12
N LEU A 36 -5.72 -0.54 -15.17
CA LEU A 36 -4.60 -0.47 -16.11
C LEU A 36 -4.92 -1.20 -17.41
N PRO A 37 -4.43 -0.73 -18.57
CA PRO A 37 -4.74 -1.28 -19.87
C PRO A 37 -3.94 -2.57 -20.17
N PHE A 38 -4.01 -3.56 -19.28
CA PHE A 38 -3.37 -4.86 -19.50
C PHE A 38 -4.21 -5.75 -20.41
N ASN A 39 -3.55 -6.34 -21.42
CA ASN A 39 -4.15 -7.41 -22.21
C ASN A 39 -4.37 -8.66 -21.33
N GLN A 40 -5.12 -9.65 -21.81
CA GLN A 40 -5.44 -10.84 -21.00
C GLN A 40 -4.20 -11.61 -20.51
N GLY A 41 -3.11 -11.65 -21.28
CA GLY A 41 -1.86 -12.30 -20.88
C GLY A 41 -1.09 -11.56 -19.79
N ASP A 42 -1.21 -10.23 -19.76
CA ASP A 42 -0.43 -9.35 -18.87
C ASP A 42 -1.15 -9.02 -17.56
N ARG A 43 -2.41 -9.42 -17.38
CA ARG A 43 -3.21 -9.15 -16.17
C ARG A 43 -2.60 -9.70 -14.88
N ILE A 44 -1.75 -10.73 -14.98
CA ILE A 44 -1.03 -11.27 -13.82
C ILE A 44 0.41 -10.73 -13.79
N ALA A 45 1.12 -10.81 -14.92
CA ALA A 45 2.52 -10.43 -15.00
C ALA A 45 2.74 -8.94 -14.72
N GLY A 46 1.93 -8.06 -15.31
CA GLY A 46 2.03 -6.61 -15.17
C GLY A 46 1.96 -6.15 -13.71
N PRO A 47 0.88 -6.45 -12.97
CA PRO A 47 0.80 -6.11 -11.55
C PRO A 47 1.89 -6.76 -10.71
N THR A 48 2.23 -8.03 -10.98
CA THR A 48 3.28 -8.74 -10.21
C THR A 48 4.64 -8.04 -10.36
N LEU A 49 4.97 -7.52 -11.54
CA LEU A 49 6.18 -6.72 -11.77
C LEU A 49 6.14 -5.36 -11.06
N LEU A 50 4.95 -4.76 -10.91
CA LEU A 50 4.76 -3.47 -10.25
C LEU A 50 4.75 -3.57 -8.72
N PHE A 51 4.35 -4.72 -8.16
CA PHE A 51 4.28 -4.98 -6.72
C PHE A 51 5.51 -4.50 -5.92
N PRO A 52 6.76 -4.88 -6.26
CA PRO A 52 7.92 -4.45 -5.47
C PRO A 52 8.10 -2.93 -5.45
N PHE A 53 7.72 -2.21 -6.51
CA PHE A 53 7.80 -0.76 -6.57
C PHE A 53 6.72 -0.09 -5.72
N VAL A 54 5.49 -0.60 -5.77
CA VAL A 54 4.39 -0.13 -4.92
C VAL A 54 4.75 -0.31 -3.45
N TRP A 55 5.22 -1.52 -3.10
CA TRP A 55 5.63 -1.85 -1.75
C TRP A 55 6.78 -0.98 -1.26
N LEU A 56 7.83 -0.81 -2.06
CA LEU A 56 8.98 0.01 -1.71
C LEU A 56 8.58 1.48 -1.48
N ALA A 57 7.73 2.03 -2.35
CA ALA A 57 7.23 3.39 -2.20
C ALA A 57 6.45 3.58 -0.89
N GLN A 58 5.56 2.62 -0.56
CA GLN A 58 4.80 2.66 0.69
C GLN A 58 5.67 2.46 1.93
N PHE A 59 6.66 1.56 1.85
CA PHE A 59 7.62 1.31 2.91
C PHE A 59 8.39 2.59 3.24
N PHE A 60 8.99 3.26 2.23
CA PHE A 60 9.70 4.52 2.44
C PHE A 60 8.78 5.63 2.95
N TYR A 61 7.57 5.76 2.39
CA TYR A 61 6.60 6.73 2.87
C TYR A 61 6.30 6.53 4.37
N THR A 62 6.06 5.29 4.80
CA THR A 62 5.77 4.95 6.20
C THR A 62 6.99 5.16 7.10
N ALA A 63 8.19 4.77 6.63
CA ALA A 63 9.44 4.90 7.36
C ALA A 63 9.96 6.34 7.45
N MET A 64 9.57 7.24 6.55
CA MET A 64 10.04 8.64 6.51
C MET A 64 8.99 9.66 6.95
N SER A 65 7.69 9.31 6.98
CA SER A 65 6.63 10.23 7.37
C SER A 65 6.72 10.67 8.84
N ARG A 66 6.71 11.99 9.08
CA ARG A 66 6.78 12.57 10.44
C ARG A 66 5.55 12.26 11.30
N SER A 67 4.40 11.94 10.68
CA SER A 67 3.14 11.70 11.40
C SER A 67 2.59 10.31 11.09
N ILE A 68 2.53 9.46 12.12
CA ILE A 68 1.95 8.11 12.02
C ILE A 68 0.45 8.16 11.70
N LYS A 69 -0.26 9.21 12.14
CA LYS A 69 -1.67 9.42 11.79
C LYS A 69 -1.85 9.62 10.29
N ARG A 70 -0.94 10.37 9.65
CA ARG A 70 -0.95 10.58 8.20
C ARG A 70 -0.62 9.30 7.43
N VAL A 71 0.27 8.46 7.97
CA VAL A 71 0.54 7.13 7.41
C VAL A 71 -0.74 6.31 7.39
N TRP A 72 -1.40 6.17 8.54
CA TRP A 72 -2.65 5.41 8.65
C TRP A 72 -3.72 5.94 7.70
N GLY A 73 -3.91 7.26 7.62
CA GLY A 73 -4.86 7.86 6.70
C GLY A 73 -4.61 7.48 5.23
N VAL A 74 -3.35 7.51 4.79
CA VAL A 74 -2.99 7.11 3.42
C VAL A 74 -3.18 5.61 3.19
N LEU A 75 -2.71 4.76 4.12
CA LEU A 75 -2.85 3.31 3.98
C LEU A 75 -4.32 2.87 3.94
N VAL A 76 -5.17 3.45 4.79
CA VAL A 76 -6.61 3.17 4.79
C VAL A 76 -7.27 3.67 3.50
N LEU A 77 -6.93 4.87 3.04
CA LEU A 77 -7.49 5.41 1.79
C LEU A 77 -7.11 4.54 0.58
N LEU A 78 -5.85 4.11 0.50
CA LEU A 78 -5.38 3.21 -0.56
C LEU A 78 -6.10 1.86 -0.48
N LEU A 79 -6.22 1.29 0.71
CA LEU A 79 -6.90 0.01 0.92
C LEU A 79 -8.38 0.08 0.50
N ILE A 80 -9.11 1.10 0.93
CA ILE A 80 -10.53 1.27 0.61
C ILE A 80 -10.71 1.52 -0.89
N SER A 81 -9.96 2.46 -1.47
CA SER A 81 -10.08 2.78 -2.91
C SER A 81 -9.81 1.56 -3.79
N HIS A 82 -8.74 0.81 -3.53
CA HIS A 82 -8.39 -0.36 -4.34
C HIS A 82 -9.29 -1.56 -4.03
N GLY A 83 -9.72 -1.72 -2.77
CA GLY A 83 -10.73 -2.71 -2.41
C GLY A 83 -12.06 -2.49 -3.14
N LEU A 84 -12.51 -1.24 -3.24
CA LEU A 84 -13.72 -0.88 -3.99
C LEU A 84 -13.55 -1.15 -5.50
N LEU A 85 -12.37 -0.88 -6.07
CA LEU A 85 -12.06 -1.20 -7.47
C LEU A 85 -12.12 -2.71 -7.74
N ILE A 86 -11.60 -3.53 -6.81
CA ILE A 86 -11.72 -5.00 -6.91
C ILE A 86 -13.19 -5.42 -6.90
N VAL A 87 -13.98 -4.93 -5.93
CA VAL A 87 -15.41 -5.29 -5.86
C VAL A 87 -16.16 -4.84 -7.12
N TRP A 88 -15.87 -3.65 -7.64
CA TRP A 88 -16.48 -3.15 -8.86
C TRP A 88 -16.11 -4.02 -10.07
N ALA A 89 -14.83 -4.37 -10.22
CA ALA A 89 -14.36 -5.24 -11.30
C ALA A 89 -15.01 -6.62 -11.27
N LEU A 90 -15.18 -7.21 -10.08
CA LEU A 90 -15.83 -8.52 -9.90
C LEU A 90 -17.35 -8.49 -10.11
N ARG A 91 -18.00 -7.32 -10.01
CA ARG A 91 -19.44 -7.17 -10.27
C ARG A 91 -19.74 -6.84 -11.74
N GLY A 92 -18.78 -6.23 -12.44
CA GLY A 92 -18.89 -5.88 -13.85
C GLY A 92 -18.35 -6.93 -14.82
N SER A 93 -17.76 -8.02 -14.31
CA SER A 93 -17.30 -9.20 -15.06
C SER A 93 -18.36 -10.29 -15.11
#